data_AF-A0A835HEU0-F1
#
_entry.id   AF-A0A835HEU0-F1
#
_cell.length_a   1.000
_cell.length_b   1.000
_cell.length_c   1.000
_cell.angle_alpha   90.00
_cell.angle_beta   90.00
_cell.angle_gamma   90.00
#
_symmetry.space_group_name_H-M   'P 1'
#
loop_
_entity.id
_entity.type
_entity.pdbx_description
1 polymer ?
#
loop_
_entity_poly.entity_id
_entity_poly.type
_entity_poly.pdbx_seq_one_letter_code
_entity_poly.pdbx_strand_id
1 'polypeptide(L)'
;MYKPSLSAFFIGLCKPSLSAFFIGLCFPLHELLRQLLVLETNLFLSGLGFRDQHRDMRLDIDNMSYENFFPAMTKIVGTLGPKSRSVEVISGCLKAGMSVARFDFSWGDPEYHQETLANLKLAVKSTRKLCAVMLDTVGPELQVVNVAEDAISLVADGLVVLTPNRDQKATSELLPINFDGLAKASSEEGRYHFSWSISVYRKRNYISLARGSLFTLHVSQIHIDLPTLTDKDKDVISKWGVKNNIDFLSLSFTRHAEDVRQAREFLSTLGDLSQTQILAKIENEEGLKHFDEILQEADGIILSRGNLGIDLPPEKAAVYKCNMAGKPAVVTRVVDSMTDNLRPTRAEATDVANAVLDGCDAILLGAETLRGQYPVETISIVGKICAEAEKVFHQDMYFKKTVKYVGEPMTHLEAIASSAVRAAIKVKASVIIVFTSSGRAARLIAKYRPNMPVLSVVIPRLKTNQLKWSFTGAFEARQSLLIRGLFPMLADPRHPAESTSATNESVLKVALDHGKASGVVKSHDRVVVCQKVGDASVVKIIELED
;
A
#
# COMPACT_ATOMS: atom_id res chain seq x y z
N MET A 1 16.23 59.75 31.22
CA MET A 1 16.51 58.31 31.24
C MET A 1 15.33 57.60 30.60
N TYR A 2 15.63 56.78 29.59
CA TYR A 2 14.78 55.90 28.79
C TYR A 2 13.58 56.48 28.00
N LYS A 3 13.77 56.43 26.69
CA LYS A 3 12.91 56.68 25.52
C LYS A 3 13.03 55.38 24.66
N PRO A 4 12.25 55.16 23.58
CA PRO A 4 10.81 54.87 23.46
C PRO A 4 10.55 53.64 22.53
N SER A 5 9.33 53.21 22.22
CA SER A 5 8.59 53.50 20.95
C SER A 5 7.31 52.62 20.91
N LEU A 6 6.08 53.15 20.72
CA LEU A 6 5.39 53.52 19.46
C LEU A 6 5.26 52.33 18.47
N SER A 7 4.12 51.99 17.85
CA SER A 7 2.91 52.70 17.36
C SER A 7 1.89 51.63 16.89
N ALA A 8 0.58 51.68 17.17
CA ALA A 8 -0.50 52.54 16.65
C ALA A 8 -0.90 52.34 15.16
N PHE A 9 -2.17 51.92 14.97
CA PHE A 9 -3.14 52.21 13.88
C PHE A 9 -2.86 51.79 12.42
N PHE A 10 -3.81 51.06 11.81
CA PHE A 10 -4.66 51.57 10.72
C PHE A 10 -5.84 50.62 10.39
N ILE A 11 -7.05 51.18 10.34
CA ILE A 11 -8.27 50.63 9.72
C ILE A 11 -8.37 51.27 8.33
N GLY A 12 -8.74 50.52 7.28
CA GLY A 12 -9.06 51.11 5.97
C GLY A 12 -9.34 50.12 4.85
N LEU A 13 -10.63 49.95 4.54
CA LEU A 13 -11.27 49.84 3.22
C LEU A 13 -10.49 49.22 2.03
N CYS A 14 -11.04 48.14 1.43
CA CYS A 14 -11.56 48.19 0.05
C CYS A 14 -12.20 46.85 -0.39
N LYS A 15 -13.41 46.93 -0.95
CA LYS A 15 -13.96 45.95 -1.91
C LYS A 15 -13.10 45.93 -3.19
N PRO A 16 -13.25 44.92 -4.06
CA PRO A 16 -13.85 45.26 -5.35
C PRO A 16 -14.86 44.25 -5.89
N SER A 17 -15.76 44.78 -6.72
CA SER A 17 -16.69 44.10 -7.61
C SER A 17 -16.10 43.97 -9.02
N LEU A 18 -16.64 43.01 -9.78
CA LEU A 18 -16.72 42.92 -11.25
C LEU A 18 -15.47 42.56 -12.09
N SER A 19 -15.57 41.35 -12.68
CA SER A 19 -15.25 40.99 -14.08
C SER A 19 -13.94 41.47 -14.70
N ALA A 20 -12.97 40.56 -14.87
CA ALA A 20 -12.01 40.59 -15.97
C ALA A 20 -11.20 39.28 -16.06
N PHE A 21 -11.30 38.63 -17.22
CA PHE A 21 -10.28 37.78 -17.86
C PHE A 21 -9.91 36.42 -17.24
N PHE A 22 -10.51 35.38 -17.83
CA PHE A 22 -9.86 34.09 -18.10
C PHE A 22 -8.49 34.32 -18.74
N ILE A 23 -7.41 34.18 -17.99
CA ILE A 23 -6.09 33.88 -18.54
C ILE A 23 -5.50 32.76 -17.68
N GLY A 24 -5.36 31.59 -18.29
CA GLY A 24 -4.67 30.45 -17.71
C GLY A 24 -3.22 30.81 -17.44
N LEU A 25 -2.86 30.93 -16.17
CA LEU A 25 -1.47 30.94 -15.74
C LEU A 25 -1.15 29.56 -15.18
N CYS A 26 -0.51 28.76 -16.06
CA CYS A 26 0.25 27.57 -15.70
C CYS A 26 1.26 27.91 -14.61
N PHE A 27 0.95 27.60 -13.35
CA PHE A 27 1.98 27.54 -12.31
C PHE A 27 2.66 26.15 -12.35
N PRO A 28 4.00 26.09 -12.48
CA PRO A 28 4.72 24.83 -12.47
C PRO A 28 4.66 24.17 -11.08
N LEU A 29 4.58 22.83 -11.07
CA LEU A 29 4.56 21.94 -9.89
C LEU A 29 5.65 22.29 -8.84
N HIS A 30 6.73 22.92 -9.30
CA HIS A 30 7.90 23.33 -8.53
C HIS A 30 7.63 24.41 -7.47
N GLU A 31 6.84 25.45 -7.77
CA GLU A 31 6.55 26.52 -6.79
C GLU A 31 5.64 26.02 -5.65
N LEU A 32 4.90 24.95 -5.94
CA LEU A 32 3.95 24.31 -5.04
C LEU A 32 4.66 23.49 -3.95
N LEU A 33 5.74 22.79 -4.32
CA LEU A 33 6.65 22.08 -3.39
C LEU A 33 7.46 23.03 -2.50
N ARG A 34 7.83 24.20 -3.03
CA ARG A 34 8.64 25.21 -2.33
C ARG A 34 7.95 25.78 -1.09
N GLN A 35 6.64 25.97 -1.14
CA GLN A 35 5.87 26.46 0.02
C GLN A 35 5.61 25.37 1.07
N LEU A 36 5.50 24.10 0.66
CA LEU A 36 5.19 22.96 1.52
C LEU A 36 6.36 22.58 2.45
N LEU A 37 7.59 22.52 1.92
CA LEU A 37 8.76 22.07 2.70
C LEU A 37 9.27 23.10 3.73
N VAL A 38 9.10 24.40 3.47
CA VAL A 38 9.65 25.48 4.33
C VAL A 38 8.75 25.80 5.53
N LEU A 39 7.43 25.57 5.42
CA LEU A 39 6.48 25.90 6.49
C LEU A 39 6.33 24.79 7.53
N GLU A 40 6.30 23.51 7.13
CA GLU A 40 6.11 22.41 8.10
C GLU A 40 7.39 22.02 8.84
N THR A 41 8.57 22.14 8.22
CA THR A 41 9.85 21.91 8.91
C THR A 41 10.08 22.91 10.05
N ASN A 42 9.71 24.17 9.86
CA ASN A 42 9.87 25.20 10.88
C ASN A 42 8.89 25.06 12.06
N LEU A 43 7.65 24.62 11.81
CA LEU A 43 6.68 24.36 12.89
C LEU A 43 7.04 23.10 13.69
N PHE A 44 7.48 22.01 13.04
CA PHE A 44 7.83 20.77 13.73
C PHE A 44 9.12 20.88 14.56
N LEU A 45 10.11 21.66 14.09
CA LEU A 45 11.37 21.88 14.81
C LEU A 45 11.21 22.80 16.04
N SER A 46 10.27 23.75 15.99
CA SER A 46 10.03 24.70 17.09
C SER A 46 9.41 24.07 18.35
N GLY A 47 8.66 22.96 18.20
CA GLY A 47 7.97 22.28 19.31
C GLY A 47 8.79 21.26 20.10
N LEU A 48 9.99 20.88 19.63
CA LEU A 48 10.79 19.79 20.21
C LEU A 48 12.15 20.22 20.78
N GLY A 49 12.40 21.53 20.94
CA GLY A 49 13.60 22.01 21.63
C GLY A 49 14.93 21.67 20.93
N PHE A 50 14.94 21.61 19.60
CA PHE A 50 16.16 21.38 18.82
C PHE A 50 16.90 22.69 18.56
N ARG A 51 18.01 22.93 19.27
CA ARG A 51 19.11 23.78 18.81
C ARG A 51 20.23 22.87 18.30
N ASP A 52 20.83 23.27 17.18
CA ASP A 52 21.95 22.64 16.47
C ASP A 52 21.66 21.39 15.62
N GLN A 53 21.43 21.63 14.32
CA GLN A 53 22.28 21.13 13.22
C GLN A 53 21.76 21.72 11.89
N HIS A 54 22.32 22.85 11.48
CA HIS A 54 22.13 23.38 10.13
C HIS A 54 22.88 22.46 9.14
N ARG A 55 22.18 21.50 8.52
CA ARG A 55 22.59 21.02 7.20
C ARG A 55 22.18 22.08 6.20
N ASP A 56 23.13 22.53 5.40
CA ASP A 56 22.94 23.46 4.30
C ASP A 56 21.97 22.83 3.27
N MET A 57 20.67 23.12 3.39
CA MET A 57 19.62 22.64 2.48
C MET A 57 19.58 23.51 1.23
N ARG A 58 20.59 23.41 0.37
CA ARG A 58 20.41 23.81 -1.04
C ARG A 58 19.60 22.72 -1.72
N LEU A 59 18.32 23.01 -1.98
CA LEU A 59 17.49 22.21 -2.88
C LEU A 59 18.08 22.38 -4.29
N ASP A 60 18.73 21.34 -4.81
CA ASP A 60 19.21 21.29 -6.20
C ASP A 60 18.01 21.11 -7.14
N ILE A 61 17.39 22.22 -7.49
CA ILE A 61 16.20 22.32 -8.34
C ILE A 61 16.54 22.00 -9.81
N ASP A 62 17.77 22.29 -10.22
CA ASP A 62 18.22 22.16 -11.61
C ASP A 62 18.54 20.71 -12.02
N ASN A 63 18.55 19.76 -11.07
CA ASN A 63 18.79 18.34 -11.30
C ASN A 63 17.49 17.49 -11.28
N MET A 64 16.32 18.09 -11.51
CA MET A 64 15.01 17.42 -11.53
C MET A 64 14.70 16.63 -12.82
N SER A 65 15.72 16.16 -13.54
CA SER A 65 15.54 15.20 -14.63
C SER A 65 16.81 14.40 -14.85
N TYR A 66 16.77 13.09 -14.62
CA TYR A 66 17.21 12.02 -15.52
C TYR A 66 16.64 10.70 -14.97
N GLU A 67 16.32 9.78 -15.87
CA GLU A 67 15.65 8.49 -15.59
C GLU A 67 16.31 7.71 -14.44
N ASN A 68 15.77 7.81 -13.22
CA ASN A 68 16.05 6.83 -12.18
C ASN A 68 15.24 5.57 -12.49
N PHE A 69 15.92 4.44 -12.73
CA PHE A 69 15.30 3.15 -13.03
C PHE A 69 14.27 2.70 -11.97
N PHE A 70 14.48 3.12 -10.71
CA PHE A 70 13.49 3.00 -9.65
C PHE A 70 12.89 4.38 -9.36
N PRO A 71 11.67 4.67 -9.85
CA PRO A 71 11.05 5.97 -9.61
C PRO A 71 10.80 6.19 -8.11
N ALA A 72 10.42 5.16 -7.35
CA ALA A 72 10.31 5.18 -5.88
C ALA A 72 10.58 3.79 -5.27
N MET A 73 11.02 3.73 -4.02
CA MET A 73 11.14 2.49 -3.24
C MET A 73 9.78 1.99 -2.74
N THR A 74 8.88 2.92 -2.41
CA THR A 74 7.50 2.68 -1.98
C THR A 74 6.71 2.06 -3.13
N LYS A 75 5.92 1.05 -2.81
CA LYS A 75 5.18 0.26 -3.80
C LYS A 75 3.82 0.86 -4.08
N ILE A 76 3.26 0.54 -5.25
CA ILE A 76 1.91 0.98 -5.65
C ILE A 76 1.07 -0.24 -5.97
N VAL A 77 -0.01 -0.41 -5.23
CA VAL A 77 -1.07 -1.37 -5.49
C VAL A 77 -2.15 -0.67 -6.32
N GLY A 78 -2.40 -1.15 -7.53
CA GLY A 78 -3.45 -0.62 -8.40
C GLY A 78 -4.63 -1.58 -8.46
N THR A 79 -5.83 -1.07 -8.19
CA THR A 79 -7.08 -1.84 -8.42
C THR A 79 -7.41 -1.84 -9.91
N LEU A 80 -7.51 -3.02 -10.51
CA LEU A 80 -7.86 -3.16 -11.93
C LEU A 80 -9.38 -3.20 -12.12
N GLY A 81 -9.88 -2.41 -13.07
CA GLY A 81 -11.29 -2.16 -13.26
C GLY A 81 -11.68 -1.76 -14.68
N PRO A 82 -12.91 -1.26 -14.88
CA PRO A 82 -13.45 -0.98 -16.21
C PRO A 82 -12.59 -0.02 -17.03
N LYS A 83 -11.91 0.93 -16.37
CA LYS A 83 -11.02 1.92 -17.02
C LYS A 83 -9.56 1.48 -17.10
N SER A 84 -9.19 0.35 -16.51
CA SER A 84 -7.80 -0.11 -16.40
C SER A 84 -7.57 -1.58 -16.77
N ARG A 85 -8.55 -2.26 -17.40
CA ARG A 85 -8.46 -3.70 -17.73
C ARG A 85 -7.89 -4.04 -19.12
N SER A 86 -7.76 -3.09 -20.04
CA SER A 86 -7.17 -3.35 -21.37
C SER A 86 -5.66 -3.59 -21.25
N VAL A 87 -5.10 -4.43 -22.12
CA VAL A 87 -3.65 -4.75 -22.12
C VAL A 87 -2.79 -3.48 -22.24
N GLU A 88 -3.23 -2.50 -23.03
CA GLU A 88 -2.54 -1.24 -23.26
C GLU A 88 -2.44 -0.41 -21.98
N VAL A 89 -3.58 -0.20 -21.31
CA VAL A 89 -3.63 0.57 -20.05
C VAL A 89 -2.88 -0.17 -18.94
N ILE A 90 -3.05 -1.48 -18.78
CA ILE A 90 -2.27 -2.26 -17.80
C ILE A 90 -0.78 -2.12 -18.07
N SER A 91 -0.36 -2.21 -19.34
CA SER A 91 1.05 -2.01 -19.72
C SER A 91 1.55 -0.61 -19.35
N GLY A 92 0.70 0.42 -19.50
CA GLY A 92 0.95 1.77 -19.01
C GLY A 92 1.12 1.81 -17.49
N CYS A 93 0.20 1.22 -16.73
CA CYS A 93 0.25 1.14 -15.26
C CYS A 93 1.53 0.45 -14.75
N LEU A 94 1.93 -0.67 -15.38
CA LEU A 94 3.16 -1.39 -15.04
C LEU A 94 4.42 -0.55 -15.31
N LYS A 95 4.45 0.17 -16.44
CA LYS A 95 5.56 1.09 -16.76
C LYS A 95 5.59 2.29 -15.82
N ALA A 96 4.43 2.78 -15.38
CA ALA A 96 4.31 3.90 -14.45
C ALA A 96 4.72 3.55 -13.01
N GLY A 97 4.78 2.26 -12.65
CA GLY A 97 5.30 1.81 -11.35
C GLY A 97 4.37 0.91 -10.54
N MET A 98 3.23 0.47 -11.08
CA MET A 98 2.35 -0.49 -10.41
C MET A 98 3.09 -1.83 -10.21
N SER A 99 3.09 -2.31 -8.97
CA SER A 99 3.79 -3.55 -8.60
C SER A 99 2.85 -4.67 -8.14
N VAL A 100 1.63 -4.34 -7.73
CA VAL A 100 0.59 -5.29 -7.35
C VAL A 100 -0.73 -4.91 -8.01
N ALA A 101 -1.40 -5.87 -8.64
CA ALA A 101 -2.73 -5.73 -9.19
C ALA A 101 -3.75 -6.29 -8.19
N ARG A 102 -4.63 -5.40 -7.70
CA ARG A 102 -5.75 -5.76 -6.82
C ARG A 102 -6.99 -6.07 -7.65
N PHE A 103 -7.61 -7.21 -7.35
CA PHE A 103 -8.89 -7.67 -7.89
C PHE A 103 -9.92 -7.61 -6.78
N ASP A 104 -10.88 -6.70 -6.92
CA ASP A 104 -11.87 -6.38 -5.90
C ASP A 104 -13.15 -7.16 -6.17
N PHE A 105 -13.44 -8.19 -5.36
CA PHE A 105 -14.59 -9.08 -5.55
C PHE A 105 -15.89 -8.55 -4.90
N SER A 106 -15.87 -7.35 -4.33
CA SER A 106 -17.10 -6.63 -3.94
C SER A 106 -17.98 -6.32 -5.15
N TRP A 107 -17.38 -6.23 -6.35
CA TRP A 107 -18.06 -6.02 -7.61
C TRP A 107 -17.44 -6.89 -8.73
N GLY A 108 -18.20 -7.14 -9.79
CA GLY A 108 -17.79 -7.99 -10.90
C GLY A 108 -17.84 -9.49 -10.56
N ASP A 109 -18.04 -10.31 -11.59
CA ASP A 109 -18.07 -11.76 -11.48
C ASP A 109 -16.68 -12.39 -11.69
N PRO A 110 -16.49 -13.67 -11.34
CA PRO A 110 -15.21 -14.36 -11.55
C PRO A 110 -14.73 -14.34 -13.01
N GLU A 111 -15.64 -14.33 -13.99
CA GLU A 111 -15.36 -14.27 -15.42
C GLU A 111 -14.70 -12.94 -15.80
N TYR A 112 -15.26 -11.82 -15.33
CA TYR A 112 -14.72 -10.48 -15.50
C TYR A 112 -13.29 -10.38 -14.95
N HIS A 113 -13.07 -10.90 -13.74
CA HIS A 113 -11.76 -10.88 -13.09
C HIS A 113 -10.77 -11.81 -13.81
N GLN A 114 -11.24 -12.94 -14.36
CA GLN A 114 -10.42 -13.87 -15.12
C GLN A 114 -9.93 -13.27 -16.45
N GLU A 115 -10.79 -12.54 -17.17
CA GLU A 115 -10.41 -11.81 -18.38
C GLU A 115 -9.36 -10.74 -18.06
N THR A 116 -9.59 -9.97 -16.99
CA THR A 116 -8.67 -8.93 -16.53
C THR A 116 -7.29 -9.50 -16.17
N LEU A 117 -7.25 -10.66 -15.51
CA LEU A 117 -6.00 -11.36 -15.20
C LEU A 117 -5.30 -11.91 -16.46
N ALA A 118 -6.05 -12.36 -17.47
CA ALA A 118 -5.46 -12.77 -18.75
C ALA A 118 -4.78 -11.58 -19.44
N ASN A 119 -5.42 -10.40 -19.43
CA ASN A 119 -4.83 -9.17 -19.95
C ASN A 119 -3.60 -8.75 -19.16
N LEU A 120 -3.62 -8.88 -17.83
CA LEU A 120 -2.45 -8.63 -16.97
C LEU A 120 -1.26 -9.54 -17.36
N LYS A 121 -1.49 -10.82 -17.60
CA LYS A 121 -0.42 -11.75 -18.03
C LYS A 121 0.19 -11.34 -19.38
N LEU A 122 -0.62 -10.86 -20.32
CA LEU A 122 -0.13 -10.32 -21.59
C LEU A 122 0.70 -9.04 -21.40
N ALA A 123 0.23 -8.13 -20.55
CA ALA A 123 0.93 -6.89 -20.22
C ALA A 123 2.26 -7.14 -19.50
N VAL A 124 2.30 -8.07 -18.54
CA VAL A 124 3.55 -8.49 -17.86
C VAL A 124 4.55 -9.05 -18.87
N LYS A 125 4.09 -9.89 -19.81
CA LYS A 125 4.96 -10.46 -20.86
C LYS A 125 5.53 -9.39 -21.80
N SER A 126 4.71 -8.42 -22.23
CA SER A 126 5.13 -7.38 -23.16
C SER A 126 6.06 -6.34 -22.51
N THR A 127 5.79 -5.96 -21.26
CA THR A 127 6.58 -4.98 -20.52
C THR A 127 7.80 -5.55 -19.82
N ARG A 128 7.84 -6.88 -19.61
CA ARG A 128 8.83 -7.58 -18.75
C ARG A 128 8.88 -7.03 -17.33
N LYS A 129 7.78 -6.44 -16.85
CA LYS A 129 7.63 -5.97 -15.47
C LYS A 129 6.78 -6.97 -14.70
N LEU A 130 7.35 -7.54 -13.64
CA LEU A 130 6.62 -8.47 -12.77
C LEU A 130 5.53 -7.73 -12.00
N CYS A 131 4.39 -8.37 -11.81
CA CYS A 131 3.26 -7.85 -11.03
C CYS A 131 2.70 -8.97 -10.16
N ALA A 132 2.43 -8.68 -8.90
CA ALA A 132 1.77 -9.62 -8.00
C ALA A 132 0.25 -9.52 -8.12
N VAL A 133 -0.45 -10.60 -7.78
CA VAL A 133 -1.91 -10.68 -7.81
C VAL A 133 -2.45 -10.68 -6.38
N MET A 134 -3.28 -9.69 -6.07
CA MET A 134 -3.99 -9.57 -4.79
C MET A 134 -5.49 -9.79 -5.00
N LEU A 135 -6.06 -10.77 -4.30
CA LEU A 135 -7.51 -10.97 -4.22
C LEU A 135 -8.03 -10.22 -3.00
N ASP A 136 -8.96 -9.28 -3.18
CA ASP A 136 -9.63 -8.57 -2.08
C ASP A 136 -11.03 -9.15 -1.84
N THR A 137 -11.27 -9.64 -0.62
CA THR A 137 -12.54 -10.26 -0.23
C THR A 137 -13.63 -9.22 -0.06
N VAL A 138 -14.89 -9.64 -0.17
CA VAL A 138 -16.02 -8.78 0.19
C VAL A 138 -16.05 -8.60 1.70
N GLY A 139 -15.94 -9.71 2.43
CA GLY A 139 -16.03 -9.73 3.88
C GLY A 139 -17.45 -9.44 4.39
N PRO A 140 -17.58 -9.16 5.70
CA PRO A 140 -18.86 -8.93 6.39
C PRO A 140 -19.42 -7.53 6.13
N GLU A 141 -19.41 -7.09 4.87
CA GLU A 141 -19.91 -5.78 4.48
C GLU A 141 -21.43 -5.73 4.58
N LEU A 142 -21.95 -4.75 5.32
CA LEU A 142 -23.38 -4.52 5.42
C LEU A 142 -23.82 -3.75 4.18
N GLN A 143 -24.76 -4.31 3.42
CA GLN A 143 -25.17 -3.78 2.13
C GLN A 143 -26.68 -3.56 2.08
N VAL A 144 -27.08 -2.44 1.51
CA VAL A 144 -28.44 -2.17 1.07
C VAL A 144 -28.67 -2.90 -0.27
N VAL A 145 -29.75 -3.66 -0.33
CA VAL A 145 -30.14 -4.46 -1.50
C VAL A 145 -31.15 -3.65 -2.31
N ASN A 146 -30.75 -3.17 -3.49
CA ASN A 146 -31.59 -2.42 -4.43
C ASN A 146 -31.77 -3.17 -5.74
N VAL A 147 -32.58 -4.24 -5.74
CA VAL A 147 -32.77 -5.12 -6.91
C VAL A 147 -33.29 -4.36 -8.15
N ALA A 148 -34.06 -3.28 -7.94
CA ALA A 148 -34.66 -2.51 -9.03
C ALA A 148 -33.67 -1.58 -9.75
N GLU A 149 -32.50 -1.32 -9.16
CA GLU A 149 -31.49 -0.35 -9.65
C GLU A 149 -31.99 1.09 -9.85
N ASP A 150 -33.24 1.36 -9.46
CA ASP A 150 -33.86 2.67 -9.48
C ASP A 150 -33.08 3.64 -8.60
N ALA A 151 -33.08 4.91 -9.01
CA ALA A 151 -32.41 5.94 -8.26
C ALA A 151 -33.19 6.25 -6.96
N ILE A 152 -32.56 6.07 -5.81
CA ILE A 152 -33.18 6.33 -4.50
C ILE A 152 -32.73 7.70 -4.03
N SER A 153 -33.69 8.59 -3.76
CA SER A 153 -33.44 9.92 -3.20
C SER A 153 -33.88 9.97 -1.75
N LEU A 154 -32.94 10.08 -0.81
CA LEU A 154 -33.26 10.29 0.61
C LEU A 154 -33.52 11.76 0.89
N VAL A 155 -34.42 12.08 1.83
CA VAL A 155 -34.72 13.46 2.24
C VAL A 155 -34.12 13.71 3.62
N ALA A 156 -33.52 14.90 3.76
CA ALA A 156 -33.08 15.46 5.03
C ALA A 156 -34.11 15.27 6.15
N ASP A 157 -33.68 14.77 7.31
CA ASP A 157 -34.53 14.55 8.48
C ASP A 157 -35.73 13.60 8.23
N GLY A 158 -35.75 12.91 7.08
CA GLY A 158 -36.72 11.88 6.75
C GLY A 158 -36.45 10.59 7.53
N LEU A 159 -37.53 9.91 7.92
CA LEU A 159 -37.43 8.58 8.52
C LEU A 159 -37.18 7.56 7.41
N VAL A 160 -36.15 6.74 7.58
CA VAL A 160 -35.85 5.61 6.69
C VAL A 160 -35.81 4.34 7.53
N VAL A 161 -36.59 3.34 7.12
CA VAL A 161 -36.67 2.03 7.78
C VAL A 161 -35.64 1.09 7.14
N LEU A 162 -34.73 0.55 7.95
CA LEU A 162 -33.86 -0.54 7.54
C LEU A 162 -34.55 -1.88 7.83
N THR A 163 -34.68 -2.74 6.83
CA THR A 163 -35.33 -4.04 6.98
C THR A 163 -34.46 -5.19 6.49
N PRO A 164 -34.38 -6.33 7.18
CA PRO A 164 -33.70 -7.51 6.65
C PRO A 164 -34.49 -8.23 5.55
N ASN A 165 -35.74 -7.82 5.29
CA ASN A 165 -36.56 -8.43 4.26
C ASN A 165 -36.12 -7.96 2.87
N ARG A 166 -35.31 -8.79 2.20
CA ARG A 166 -34.73 -8.53 0.87
C ARG A 166 -35.74 -8.58 -0.28
N ASP A 167 -36.95 -9.07 -0.05
CA ASP A 167 -38.01 -9.13 -1.06
C ASP A 167 -38.71 -7.77 -1.25
N GLN A 168 -38.49 -6.83 -0.33
CA GLN A 168 -39.07 -5.50 -0.41
C GLN A 168 -38.28 -4.61 -1.37
N LYS A 169 -38.98 -3.76 -2.11
CA LYS A 169 -38.34 -2.80 -3.01
C LYS A 169 -37.68 -1.69 -2.17
N ALA A 170 -36.43 -1.38 -2.49
CA ALA A 170 -35.73 -0.25 -1.90
C ALA A 170 -36.35 1.08 -2.38
N THR A 171 -36.64 1.97 -1.44
CA THR A 171 -37.30 3.27 -1.64
C THR A 171 -36.67 4.35 -0.77
N SER A 172 -37.16 5.59 -0.88
CA SER A 172 -36.71 6.71 -0.05
C SER A 172 -37.05 6.55 1.44
N GLU A 173 -37.98 5.67 1.79
CA GLU A 173 -38.48 5.47 3.16
C GLU A 173 -38.12 4.08 3.71
N LEU A 174 -37.70 3.14 2.86
CA LEU A 174 -37.42 1.76 3.25
C LEU A 174 -36.26 1.19 2.46
N LEU A 175 -35.24 0.68 3.16
CA LEU A 175 -34.03 0.11 2.58
C LEU A 175 -33.85 -1.34 3.09
N PRO A 176 -33.99 -2.34 2.21
CA PRO A 176 -33.62 -3.71 2.52
C PRO A 176 -32.11 -3.83 2.75
N ILE A 177 -31.68 -4.56 3.78
CA ILE A 177 -30.27 -4.80 4.11
C ILE A 177 -29.95 -6.29 4.16
N ASN A 178 -28.70 -6.62 3.93
CA ASN A 178 -28.22 -8.01 3.95
C ASN A 178 -27.99 -8.59 5.36
N PHE A 179 -28.32 -7.87 6.44
CA PHE A 179 -28.09 -8.26 7.83
C PHE A 179 -29.36 -8.11 8.68
N ASP A 180 -29.75 -9.17 9.38
CA ASP A 180 -30.95 -9.23 10.24
C ASP A 180 -30.67 -8.96 11.72
N GLY A 181 -29.41 -9.02 12.14
CA GLY A 181 -28.98 -8.73 13.51
C GLY A 181 -29.00 -7.25 13.88
N LEU A 182 -29.21 -6.32 12.93
CA LEU A 182 -29.02 -4.88 13.18
C LEU A 182 -29.89 -4.33 14.31
N ALA A 183 -31.17 -4.74 14.34
CA ALA A 183 -32.12 -4.30 15.36
C ALA A 183 -31.76 -4.82 16.77
N LYS A 184 -31.07 -5.96 16.87
CA LYS A 184 -30.60 -6.51 18.14
C LYS A 184 -29.27 -5.88 18.56
N ALA A 185 -28.41 -5.57 17.60
CA ALA A 185 -27.08 -5.02 17.82
C ALA A 185 -27.10 -3.52 18.17
N SER A 186 -28.15 -2.79 17.80
CA SER A 186 -28.34 -1.38 18.14
C SER A 186 -29.18 -1.24 19.42
N SER A 187 -28.56 -1.30 20.61
CA SER A 187 -29.26 -1.11 21.88
C SER A 187 -29.50 0.36 22.27
N GLU A 188 -28.80 1.32 21.66
CA GLU A 188 -28.98 2.78 21.82
C GLU A 188 -28.76 3.51 20.47
N GLU A 189 -28.90 4.85 20.43
CA GLU A 189 -28.77 5.74 19.24
C GLU A 189 -27.51 5.47 18.37
N GLY A 190 -27.57 4.48 17.47
CA GLY A 190 -26.49 4.14 16.55
C GLY A 190 -26.33 5.18 15.43
N ARG A 191 -25.09 5.48 15.05
CA ARG A 191 -24.81 6.29 13.86
C ARG A 191 -24.64 5.39 12.65
N TYR A 192 -25.54 5.57 11.68
CA TYR A 192 -25.50 4.87 10.40
C TYR A 192 -24.92 5.79 9.34
N HIS A 193 -23.81 5.36 8.75
CA HIS A 193 -23.11 6.07 7.69
C HIS A 193 -23.23 5.25 6.43
N PHE A 194 -23.92 5.75 5.41
CA PHE A 194 -23.98 5.01 4.17
C PHE A 194 -22.89 5.52 3.21
N SER A 195 -22.22 4.63 2.46
CA SER A 195 -21.13 4.96 1.50
C SER A 195 -21.63 5.62 0.20
N TRP A 196 -22.64 6.47 0.32
CA TRP A 196 -22.89 7.56 -0.61
C TRP A 196 -21.77 8.56 -0.32
N SER A 197 -21.47 9.47 -1.23
CA SER A 197 -20.64 10.62 -0.91
C SER A 197 -21.32 11.53 0.14
N ILE A 198 -21.52 11.10 1.39
CA ILE A 198 -21.95 11.91 2.54
C ILE A 198 -21.45 11.29 3.86
N SER A 199 -20.78 12.10 4.67
CA SER A 199 -20.59 11.89 6.11
C SER A 199 -21.79 12.45 6.87
N VAL A 200 -22.50 11.61 7.64
CA VAL A 200 -23.62 12.05 8.48
C VAL A 200 -23.08 12.71 9.76
N TYR A 201 -23.21 14.03 9.85
CA TYR A 201 -23.04 14.76 11.10
C TYR A 201 -24.40 15.26 11.59
N ARG A 202 -24.66 15.11 12.88
CA ARG A 202 -25.84 15.63 13.57
C ARG A 202 -25.82 17.17 13.55
N LYS A 203 -26.34 17.77 12.46
CA LYS A 203 -27.07 19.05 12.33
C LYS A 203 -27.12 19.48 10.85
N ARG A 204 -28.32 19.36 10.25
CA ARG A 204 -28.83 20.01 9.03
C ARG A 204 -28.53 19.36 7.66
N ASN A 205 -29.63 18.88 7.07
CA ASN A 205 -30.07 18.72 5.67
C ASN A 205 -29.15 18.13 4.59
N TYR A 206 -29.51 16.94 4.06
CA TYR A 206 -29.11 16.50 2.71
C TYR A 206 -30.18 15.69 1.96
N ILE A 207 -30.27 15.92 0.65
CA ILE A 207 -30.96 15.06 -0.32
C ILE A 207 -29.87 14.29 -1.09
N SER A 208 -29.90 12.96 -1.10
CA SER A 208 -28.89 12.12 -1.79
C SER A 208 -29.53 11.18 -2.80
N LEU A 209 -29.11 11.26 -4.07
CA LEU A 209 -29.51 10.36 -5.15
C LEU A 209 -28.44 9.27 -5.33
N ALA A 210 -28.74 8.00 -5.04
CA ALA A 210 -27.90 6.89 -5.51
C ALA A 210 -28.42 6.31 -6.80
N ARG A 211 -27.52 5.72 -7.58
CA ARG A 211 -27.82 4.81 -8.69
C ARG A 211 -26.96 3.55 -8.51
N GLY A 212 -27.54 2.36 -8.65
CA GLY A 212 -26.86 1.08 -8.50
C GLY A 212 -27.68 0.01 -7.77
N SER A 213 -27.29 -1.26 -7.90
CA SER A 213 -27.99 -2.41 -7.30
C SER A 213 -27.61 -2.73 -5.86
N LEU A 214 -26.40 -2.35 -5.44
CA LEU A 214 -25.84 -2.64 -4.11
C LEU A 214 -25.12 -1.41 -3.56
N PHE A 215 -25.38 -1.08 -2.29
CA PHE A 215 -24.75 0.05 -1.60
C PHE A 215 -24.22 -0.36 -0.24
N THR A 216 -23.01 0.05 0.11
CA THR A 216 -22.42 -0.21 1.43
C THR A 216 -23.04 0.68 2.50
N LEU A 217 -23.53 0.06 3.57
CA LEU A 217 -23.92 0.71 4.82
C LEU A 217 -22.83 0.45 5.86
N HIS A 218 -22.15 1.51 6.28
CA HIS A 218 -21.26 1.50 7.42
C HIS A 218 -22.03 1.79 8.70
N VAL A 219 -21.81 0.96 9.72
CA VAL A 219 -22.49 1.10 11.00
C VAL A 219 -21.44 1.33 12.07
N SER A 220 -21.42 2.54 12.61
CA SER A 220 -20.41 2.95 13.59
C SER A 220 -20.70 2.33 14.95
N GLN A 221 -19.66 1.82 15.61
CA GLN A 221 -19.71 1.32 17.00
C GLN A 221 -20.68 0.15 17.22
N ILE A 222 -21.06 -0.58 16.18
CA ILE A 222 -21.90 -1.78 16.28
C ILE A 222 -21.10 -2.99 15.82
N HIS A 223 -21.07 -4.03 16.65
CA HIS A 223 -20.48 -5.32 16.28
C HIS A 223 -21.41 -6.03 15.30
N ILE A 224 -20.90 -6.32 14.11
CA ILE A 224 -21.62 -7.06 13.07
C ILE A 224 -21.22 -8.53 13.16
N ASP A 225 -22.10 -9.37 13.71
CA ASP A 225 -21.86 -10.82 13.85
C ASP A 225 -22.05 -11.57 12.51
N LEU A 226 -21.23 -11.22 11.53
CA LEU A 226 -21.09 -11.93 10.26
C LEU A 226 -19.70 -12.58 10.20
N PRO A 227 -19.55 -13.73 9.55
CA PRO A 227 -18.24 -14.36 9.38
C PRO A 227 -17.34 -13.47 8.51
N THR A 228 -16.07 -13.36 8.90
CA THR A 228 -15.10 -12.52 8.17
C THR A 228 -14.81 -13.05 6.76
N LEU A 229 -14.85 -14.38 6.58
CA LEU A 229 -14.93 -15.02 5.25
C LEU A 229 -16.36 -15.52 5.00
N THR A 230 -17.04 -14.87 4.07
CA THR A 230 -18.37 -15.30 3.61
C THR A 230 -18.26 -16.57 2.75
N ASP A 231 -19.38 -17.28 2.54
CA ASP A 231 -19.40 -18.43 1.63
C ASP A 231 -19.06 -18.03 0.19
N LYS A 232 -19.43 -16.81 -0.22
CA LYS A 232 -19.03 -16.23 -1.51
C LYS A 232 -17.51 -16.06 -1.58
N ASP A 233 -16.88 -15.54 -0.52
CA ASP A 233 -15.42 -15.39 -0.48
C ASP A 233 -14.73 -16.75 -0.56
N LYS A 234 -15.20 -17.75 0.19
CA LYS A 234 -14.67 -19.12 0.14
C LYS A 234 -14.78 -19.75 -1.24
N ASP A 235 -15.92 -19.56 -1.92
CA ASP A 235 -16.15 -20.06 -3.28
C ASP A 235 -15.20 -19.42 -4.29
N VAL A 236 -15.07 -18.09 -4.23
CA VAL A 236 -14.16 -17.31 -5.09
C VAL A 236 -12.70 -17.72 -4.87
N ILE A 237 -12.26 -17.84 -3.61
CA ILE A 237 -10.89 -18.27 -3.27
C ILE A 237 -10.65 -19.68 -3.83
N SER A 238 -11.61 -20.60 -3.67
CA SER A 238 -11.47 -21.99 -4.11
C SER A 238 -11.45 -22.14 -5.64
N LYS A 239 -12.33 -21.43 -6.35
CA LYS A 239 -12.48 -21.56 -7.81
C LYS A 239 -11.53 -20.67 -8.60
N TRP A 240 -11.41 -19.41 -8.19
CA TRP A 240 -10.62 -18.41 -8.89
C TRP A 240 -9.23 -18.25 -8.27
N GLY A 241 -9.13 -18.18 -6.94
CA GLY A 241 -7.87 -18.02 -6.22
C GLY A 241 -6.89 -19.17 -6.50
N VAL A 242 -7.32 -20.42 -6.31
CA VAL A 242 -6.48 -21.62 -6.50
C VAL A 242 -5.99 -21.72 -7.94
N LYS A 243 -6.92 -21.61 -8.90
CA LYS A 243 -6.61 -21.67 -10.34
C LYS A 243 -5.54 -20.66 -10.76
N ASN A 244 -5.52 -19.50 -10.12
CA ASN A 244 -4.67 -18.37 -10.51
C ASN A 244 -3.44 -18.18 -9.62
N ASN A 245 -3.26 -18.98 -8.56
CA ASN A 245 -2.14 -18.88 -7.60
C ASN A 245 -1.94 -17.44 -7.08
N ILE A 246 -2.98 -16.88 -6.46
CA ILE A 246 -2.95 -15.53 -5.91
C ILE A 246 -1.80 -15.35 -4.91
N ASP A 247 -1.12 -14.21 -4.95
CA ASP A 247 0.06 -13.97 -4.11
C ASP A 247 -0.34 -13.44 -2.72
N PHE A 248 -1.42 -12.64 -2.69
CA PHE A 248 -1.98 -12.01 -1.51
C PHE A 248 -3.48 -12.21 -1.41
N LEU A 249 -3.95 -12.48 -0.19
CA LEU A 249 -5.35 -12.37 0.20
C LEU A 249 -5.49 -11.10 1.05
N SER A 250 -6.25 -10.14 0.56
CA SER A 250 -6.66 -8.95 1.31
C SER A 250 -7.97 -9.30 2.04
N LEU A 251 -7.89 -9.39 3.37
CA LEU A 251 -8.98 -9.85 4.24
C LEU A 251 -9.76 -8.66 4.79
N SER A 252 -10.90 -8.35 4.18
CA SER A 252 -11.78 -7.24 4.54
C SER A 252 -12.37 -7.37 5.96
N PHE A 253 -12.53 -6.23 6.64
CA PHE A 253 -13.08 -6.08 7.99
C PHE A 253 -12.52 -7.07 9.02
N THR A 254 -11.19 -7.21 9.08
CA THR A 254 -10.54 -8.04 10.10
C THR A 254 -10.69 -7.40 11.48
N ARG A 255 -11.23 -8.15 12.45
CA ARG A 255 -11.57 -7.66 13.81
C ARG A 255 -10.72 -8.27 14.91
N HIS A 256 -10.30 -9.53 14.74
CA HIS A 256 -9.51 -10.27 15.71
C HIS A 256 -8.43 -11.10 15.04
N ALA A 257 -7.46 -11.56 15.84
CA ALA A 257 -6.46 -12.52 15.39
C ALA A 257 -7.07 -13.81 14.81
N GLU A 258 -8.22 -14.23 15.35
CA GLU A 258 -8.90 -15.45 14.94
C GLU A 258 -9.40 -15.41 13.49
N ASP A 259 -9.82 -14.24 12.99
CA ASP A 259 -10.22 -14.05 11.59
C ASP A 259 -9.08 -14.42 10.62
N VAL A 260 -7.86 -14.00 10.98
CA VAL A 260 -6.66 -14.29 10.22
C VAL A 260 -6.30 -15.78 10.30
N ARG A 261 -6.44 -16.39 11.48
CA ARG A 261 -6.19 -17.83 11.66
C ARG A 261 -7.16 -18.67 10.85
N GLN A 262 -8.45 -18.36 10.88
CA GLN A 262 -9.48 -19.04 10.09
C GLN A 262 -9.22 -18.90 8.58
N ALA A 263 -8.85 -17.71 8.12
CA ALA A 263 -8.47 -17.51 6.73
C ALA A 263 -7.22 -18.32 6.34
N ARG A 264 -6.23 -18.39 7.23
CA ARG A 264 -5.01 -19.19 7.03
C ARG A 264 -5.30 -20.69 7.01
N GLU A 265 -6.13 -21.17 7.93
CA GLU A 265 -6.56 -22.56 7.97
C GLU A 265 -7.30 -22.92 6.68
N PHE A 266 -8.25 -22.08 6.25
CA PHE A 266 -8.98 -22.30 5.00
C PHE A 266 -8.04 -22.36 3.79
N LEU A 267 -7.11 -21.40 3.64
CA LEU A 267 -6.12 -21.41 2.55
C LEU A 267 -5.21 -22.64 2.60
N SER A 268 -4.88 -23.16 3.79
CA SER A 268 -4.06 -24.35 3.96
C SER A 268 -4.75 -25.63 3.45
N THR A 269 -6.09 -25.69 3.51
CA THR A 269 -6.87 -26.80 2.94
C THR A 269 -6.87 -26.81 1.41
N LEU A 270 -6.53 -25.69 0.78
CA LEU A 270 -6.56 -25.49 -0.68
C LEU A 270 -5.19 -25.72 -1.35
N GLY A 271 -4.30 -26.47 -0.71
CA GLY A 271 -3.04 -26.94 -1.29
C GLY A 271 -2.04 -25.82 -1.62
N ASP A 272 -1.94 -25.48 -2.91
CA ASP A 272 -0.94 -24.54 -3.44
C ASP A 272 -1.10 -23.12 -2.87
N LEU A 273 -2.29 -22.76 -2.37
CA LEU A 273 -2.53 -21.46 -1.71
C LEU A 273 -2.01 -21.37 -0.28
N SER A 274 -1.48 -22.44 0.31
CA SER A 274 -0.88 -22.42 1.66
C SER A 274 0.24 -21.38 1.84
N GLN A 275 0.87 -20.94 0.74
CA GLN A 275 1.91 -19.91 0.79
C GLN A 275 1.36 -18.47 0.78
N THR A 276 0.10 -18.28 0.37
CA THR A 276 -0.56 -16.96 0.20
C THR A 276 -0.44 -16.12 1.45
N GLN A 277 0.04 -14.88 1.27
CA GLN A 277 0.17 -13.94 2.37
C GLN A 277 -1.17 -13.27 2.64
N ILE A 278 -1.58 -13.23 3.91
CA ILE A 278 -2.83 -12.60 4.33
C ILE A 278 -2.53 -11.17 4.80
N LEU A 279 -3.11 -10.19 4.12
CA LEU A 279 -3.10 -8.80 4.56
C LEU A 279 -4.42 -8.50 5.25
N ALA A 280 -4.38 -8.29 6.56
CA ALA A 280 -5.57 -7.91 7.32
C ALA A 280 -5.93 -6.45 7.02
N LYS A 281 -7.17 -6.20 6.60
CA LYS A 281 -7.71 -4.84 6.46
C LYS A 281 -8.30 -4.41 7.78
N ILE A 282 -7.73 -3.33 8.32
CA ILE A 282 -8.22 -2.67 9.53
C ILE A 282 -9.16 -1.55 9.10
N GLU A 283 -10.45 -1.73 9.37
CA GLU A 283 -11.53 -0.90 8.78
C GLU A 283 -12.50 -0.34 9.82
N ASN A 284 -12.47 -0.86 11.05
CA ASN A 284 -13.34 -0.42 12.15
C ASN A 284 -12.57 -0.30 13.47
N GLU A 285 -13.25 0.21 14.49
CA GLU A 285 -12.68 0.38 15.84
C GLU A 285 -12.25 -0.94 16.49
N GLU A 286 -12.99 -2.02 16.25
CA GLU A 286 -12.69 -3.34 16.81
C GLU A 286 -11.35 -3.89 16.32
N GLY A 287 -11.08 -3.79 15.02
CA GLY A 287 -9.79 -4.17 14.44
C GLY A 287 -8.63 -3.32 14.97
N LEU A 288 -8.86 -2.05 15.32
CA LEU A 288 -7.84 -1.21 15.95
C LEU A 288 -7.58 -1.57 17.42
N LYS A 289 -8.64 -1.90 18.19
CA LYS A 289 -8.49 -2.37 19.58
C LYS A 289 -7.67 -3.66 19.66
N HIS A 290 -7.88 -4.58 18.70
CA HIS A 290 -7.16 -5.85 18.60
C HIS A 290 -5.98 -5.81 17.63
N PHE A 291 -5.49 -4.61 17.30
CA PHE A 291 -4.47 -4.46 16.27
C PHE A 291 -3.21 -5.29 16.52
N ASP A 292 -2.73 -5.35 17.76
CA ASP A 292 -1.48 -6.03 18.09
C ASP A 292 -1.57 -7.56 17.88
N GLU A 293 -2.71 -8.17 18.21
CA GLU A 293 -2.92 -9.60 17.99
C GLU A 293 -3.15 -9.91 16.50
N ILE A 294 -3.86 -9.04 15.77
CA ILE A 294 -4.04 -9.17 14.32
C ILE A 294 -2.68 -9.07 13.62
N LEU A 295 -1.88 -8.06 14.00
CA LEU A 295 -0.54 -7.86 13.46
C LEU A 295 0.36 -9.07 13.73
N GLN A 296 0.18 -9.80 14.83
CA GLN A 296 0.96 -11.01 15.12
C GLN A 296 0.66 -12.14 14.12
N GLU A 297 -0.60 -12.34 13.75
CA GLU A 297 -1.04 -13.43 12.86
C GLU A 297 -0.99 -13.10 11.35
N ALA A 298 -1.22 -11.83 10.99
CA ALA A 298 -1.26 -11.37 9.60
C ALA A 298 0.13 -11.31 8.98
N ASP A 299 0.24 -11.45 7.67
CA ASP A 299 1.52 -11.29 6.97
C ASP A 299 1.82 -9.81 6.67
N GLY A 300 0.81 -8.95 6.74
CA GLY A 300 0.88 -7.50 6.63
C GLY A 300 -0.47 -6.86 6.92
N ILE A 301 -0.53 -5.53 6.90
CA ILE A 301 -1.72 -4.77 7.25
C ILE A 301 -2.08 -3.81 6.11
N ILE A 302 -3.36 -3.71 5.78
CA ILE A 302 -3.93 -2.62 4.99
C ILE A 302 -4.72 -1.72 5.94
N LEU A 303 -4.33 -0.45 6.03
CA LEU A 303 -5.04 0.56 6.81
C LEU A 303 -6.06 1.25 5.92
N SER A 304 -7.34 0.86 6.05
CA SER A 304 -8.45 1.43 5.29
C SER A 304 -8.87 2.79 5.87
N ARG A 305 -8.05 3.82 5.67
CA ARG A 305 -8.28 5.16 6.23
C ARG A 305 -9.61 5.79 5.84
N GLY A 306 -10.20 5.39 4.70
CA GLY A 306 -11.55 5.82 4.31
C GLY A 306 -12.64 5.30 5.25
N ASN A 307 -12.57 4.04 5.67
CA ASN A 307 -13.53 3.43 6.59
C ASN A 307 -13.23 3.86 8.03
N LEU A 308 -11.96 3.80 8.43
CA LEU A 308 -11.52 4.23 9.77
C LEU A 308 -11.81 5.71 10.03
N GLY A 309 -11.66 6.57 9.04
CA GLY A 309 -11.91 8.02 9.16
C GLY A 309 -13.38 8.40 9.36
N ILE A 310 -14.32 7.45 9.24
CA ILE A 310 -15.73 7.66 9.59
C ILE A 310 -15.88 7.71 11.10
N ASP A 311 -15.20 6.81 11.81
CA ASP A 311 -15.40 6.58 13.24
C ASP A 311 -14.30 7.20 14.10
N LEU A 312 -13.08 7.31 13.56
CA LEU A 312 -11.87 7.53 14.34
C LEU A 312 -10.92 8.57 13.72
N PRO A 313 -10.11 9.26 14.55
CA PRO A 313 -9.08 10.15 14.07
C PRO A 313 -7.94 9.39 13.36
N PRO A 314 -7.06 10.08 12.59
CA PRO A 314 -5.97 9.44 11.86
C PRO A 314 -4.98 8.68 12.76
N GLU A 315 -4.83 7.38 12.55
CA GLU A 315 -4.03 6.49 13.41
C GLU A 315 -2.61 6.23 12.87
N LYS A 316 -1.68 7.13 13.16
CA LYS A 316 -0.25 6.98 12.76
C LYS A 316 0.48 5.84 13.49
N ALA A 317 -0.01 5.43 14.66
CA ALA A 317 0.65 4.41 15.49
C ALA A 317 0.68 3.02 14.83
N ALA A 318 -0.32 2.70 14.02
CA ALA A 318 -0.43 1.39 13.37
C ALA A 318 0.70 1.13 12.37
N VAL A 319 1.03 2.10 11.51
CA VAL A 319 2.14 2.00 10.55
C VAL A 319 3.47 1.77 11.26
N TYR A 320 3.72 2.50 12.36
CA TYR A 320 4.92 2.33 13.17
C TYR A 320 5.04 0.90 13.74
N LYS A 321 3.95 0.35 14.28
CA LYS A 321 3.93 -1.02 14.82
C LYS A 321 4.22 -2.07 13.74
N CYS A 322 3.63 -1.95 12.55
CA CYS A 322 3.95 -2.81 11.39
C CYS A 322 5.43 -2.77 11.03
N ASN A 323 5.99 -1.56 10.95
CA ASN A 323 7.40 -1.32 10.67
C ASN A 323 8.32 -1.99 11.67
N MET A 324 8.01 -1.86 12.97
CA MET A 324 8.79 -2.50 14.03
C MET A 324 8.69 -4.03 14.00
N ALA A 325 7.53 -4.57 13.61
CA ALA A 325 7.34 -6.01 13.39
C ALA A 325 8.00 -6.52 12.10
N GLY A 326 8.39 -5.63 11.18
CA GLY A 326 8.92 -6.01 9.85
C GLY A 326 7.86 -6.60 8.93
N LYS A 327 6.60 -6.20 9.09
CA LYS A 327 5.47 -6.60 8.26
C LYS A 327 5.00 -5.40 7.42
N PRO A 328 4.66 -5.58 6.13
CA PRO A 328 4.30 -4.48 5.26
C PRO A 328 3.04 -3.75 5.73
N ALA A 329 3.11 -2.42 5.72
CA ALA A 329 1.96 -1.54 5.96
C ALA A 329 1.51 -0.88 4.65
N VAL A 330 0.26 -1.11 4.27
CA VAL A 330 -0.36 -0.56 3.06
C VAL A 330 -1.39 0.49 3.46
N VAL A 331 -1.40 1.63 2.78
CA VAL A 331 -2.30 2.76 3.09
C VAL A 331 -3.21 3.05 1.90
N THR A 332 -4.51 3.28 2.16
CA THR A 332 -5.53 3.56 1.13
C THR A 332 -6.05 5.01 1.18
N ARG A 333 -6.84 5.40 0.16
CA ARG A 333 -7.60 6.67 0.08
C ARG A 333 -6.68 7.89 0.23
N VAL A 334 -5.77 8.07 -0.72
CA VAL A 334 -4.76 9.13 -0.71
C VAL A 334 -5.03 10.24 -1.73
N VAL A 335 -5.64 9.93 -2.89
CA VAL A 335 -5.79 10.85 -4.02
C VAL A 335 -7.16 10.71 -4.70
N ASP A 336 -8.24 10.59 -3.90
CA ASP A 336 -9.61 10.34 -4.36
C ASP A 336 -10.04 11.27 -5.51
N SER A 337 -9.65 12.54 -5.49
CA SER A 337 -9.97 13.54 -6.52
C SER A 337 -9.42 13.18 -7.90
N MET A 338 -8.38 12.36 -7.98
CA MET A 338 -7.77 11.92 -9.24
C MET A 338 -8.62 10.91 -10.02
N THR A 339 -9.72 10.43 -9.43
CA THR A 339 -10.74 9.67 -10.16
C THR A 339 -11.26 10.46 -11.36
N ASP A 340 -11.49 11.77 -11.17
CA ASP A 340 -12.06 12.66 -12.19
C ASP A 340 -11.10 13.75 -12.64
N ASN A 341 -9.98 13.96 -11.93
CA ASN A 341 -9.02 15.02 -12.23
C ASN A 341 -7.64 14.46 -12.56
N LEU A 342 -6.93 15.11 -13.48
CA LEU A 342 -5.58 14.68 -13.86
C LEU A 342 -4.51 15.00 -12.79
N ARG A 343 -4.84 15.82 -11.79
CA ARG A 343 -3.91 16.26 -10.74
C ARG A 343 -4.57 16.15 -9.38
N PRO A 344 -3.83 15.70 -8.35
CA PRO A 344 -4.33 15.70 -6.98
C PRO A 344 -4.38 17.13 -6.45
N THR A 345 -5.16 17.31 -5.39
CA THR A 345 -5.13 18.51 -4.57
C THR A 345 -3.82 18.60 -3.77
N ARG A 346 -3.53 19.79 -3.22
CA ARG A 346 -2.36 19.96 -2.34
C ARG A 346 -2.44 19.08 -1.09
N ALA A 347 -3.64 18.92 -0.53
CA ALA A 347 -3.87 18.11 0.66
C ALA A 347 -3.59 16.63 0.37
N GLU A 348 -4.09 16.10 -0.74
CA GLU A 348 -3.85 14.71 -1.17
C GLU A 348 -2.38 14.44 -1.46
N ALA A 349 -1.69 15.35 -2.15
CA ALA A 349 -0.25 15.20 -2.37
C ALA A 349 0.55 15.19 -1.06
N THR A 350 0.15 16.01 -0.10
CA THR A 350 0.75 16.06 1.25
C THR A 350 0.45 14.79 2.05
N ASP A 351 -0.74 14.23 1.88
CA ASP A 351 -1.15 12.98 2.52
C ASP A 351 -0.36 11.78 2.00
N VAL A 352 -0.16 11.66 0.68
CA VAL A 352 0.74 10.65 0.09
C VAL A 352 2.16 10.78 0.67
N ALA A 353 2.71 12.00 0.67
CA ALA A 353 4.07 12.24 1.17
C ALA A 353 4.19 11.86 2.65
N ASN A 354 3.22 12.25 3.48
CA ASN A 354 3.21 11.90 4.90
C ASN A 354 3.05 10.40 5.16
N ALA A 355 2.24 9.68 4.37
CA ALA A 355 2.14 8.23 4.49
C ALA A 355 3.51 7.54 4.26
N VAL A 356 4.29 8.03 3.29
CA VAL A 356 5.65 7.55 3.03
C VAL A 356 6.60 7.89 4.18
N LEU A 357 6.50 9.09 4.76
CA LEU A 357 7.32 9.52 5.91
C LEU A 357 6.96 8.78 7.20
N ASP A 358 5.68 8.47 7.41
CA ASP A 358 5.20 7.59 8.49
C ASP A 358 5.72 6.14 8.30
N GLY A 359 6.17 5.82 7.09
CA GLY A 359 6.87 4.60 6.75
C GLY A 359 5.96 3.52 6.18
N CYS A 360 4.95 3.85 5.38
CA CYS A 360 4.22 2.83 4.63
C CYS A 360 5.15 2.06 3.68
N ASP A 361 4.80 0.82 3.36
CA ASP A 361 5.47 0.01 2.34
C ASP A 361 4.85 0.23 0.96
N ALA A 362 3.53 0.40 0.93
CA ALA A 362 2.79 0.59 -0.31
C ALA A 362 1.61 1.57 -0.15
N ILE A 363 1.29 2.24 -1.26
CA ILE A 363 0.05 3.01 -1.43
C ILE A 363 -0.90 2.19 -2.30
N LEU A 364 -2.14 2.02 -1.83
CA LEU A 364 -3.19 1.31 -2.57
C LEU A 364 -4.17 2.32 -3.17
N LEU A 365 -4.24 2.29 -4.50
CA LEU A 365 -5.16 3.07 -5.32
C LEU A 365 -6.40 2.22 -5.61
N GLY A 366 -7.53 2.71 -5.12
CA GLY A 366 -8.83 2.06 -5.20
C GLY A 366 -9.61 2.58 -6.40
N ALA A 367 -10.53 3.51 -6.15
CA ALA A 367 -11.41 4.09 -7.16
C ALA A 367 -10.65 4.74 -8.32
N GLU A 368 -9.50 5.33 -8.02
CA GLU A 368 -8.67 6.14 -8.92
C GLU A 368 -8.13 5.31 -10.09
N THR A 369 -7.73 4.06 -9.84
CA THR A 369 -7.30 3.14 -10.91
C THR A 369 -8.40 2.19 -11.36
N LEU A 370 -9.44 1.98 -10.53
CA LEU A 370 -10.56 1.10 -10.83
C LEU A 370 -11.48 1.69 -11.91
N ARG A 371 -12.08 2.84 -11.61
CA ARG A 371 -13.07 3.53 -12.43
C ARG A 371 -12.64 4.93 -12.84
N GLY A 372 -11.51 5.41 -12.33
CA GLY A 372 -10.97 6.72 -12.64
C GLY A 372 -10.60 6.87 -14.10
N GLN A 373 -10.63 8.11 -14.57
CA GLN A 373 -10.38 8.48 -15.96
C GLN A 373 -8.89 8.41 -16.33
N TYR A 374 -8.00 8.50 -15.34
CA TYR A 374 -6.56 8.67 -15.53
C TYR A 374 -5.71 7.65 -14.71
N PRO A 375 -5.92 6.33 -14.88
CA PRO A 375 -5.27 5.32 -14.04
C PRO A 375 -3.74 5.33 -14.15
N VAL A 376 -3.19 5.51 -15.37
CA VAL A 376 -1.74 5.50 -15.61
C VAL A 376 -1.09 6.74 -15.01
N GLU A 377 -1.70 7.91 -15.21
CA GLU A 377 -1.21 9.19 -14.71
C GLU A 377 -1.29 9.25 -13.19
N THR A 378 -2.34 8.68 -12.59
CA THR A 378 -2.47 8.57 -11.13
C THR A 378 -1.29 7.79 -10.54
N ILE A 379 -1.01 6.60 -11.08
CA ILE A 379 0.14 5.79 -10.64
C ILE A 379 1.45 6.57 -10.81
N SER A 380 1.63 7.23 -11.96
CA SER A 380 2.84 8.01 -12.23
C SER A 380 3.02 9.18 -11.26
N ILE A 381 1.95 9.93 -10.97
CA ILE A 381 2.00 11.09 -10.07
C ILE A 381 2.23 10.66 -8.62
N VAL A 382 1.50 9.63 -8.15
CA VAL A 382 1.70 9.07 -6.80
C VAL A 382 3.12 8.55 -6.65
N GLY A 383 3.65 7.84 -7.65
CA GLY A 383 5.04 7.38 -7.67
C GLY A 383 6.05 8.52 -7.57
N LYS A 384 5.83 9.63 -8.27
CA LYS A 384 6.68 10.83 -8.16
C LYS A 384 6.62 11.46 -6.77
N ILE A 385 5.45 11.53 -6.16
CA ILE A 385 5.31 12.07 -4.79
C ILE A 385 6.05 11.17 -3.78
N CYS A 386 5.91 9.84 -3.91
CA CYS A 386 6.67 8.89 -3.10
C CYS A 386 8.19 9.09 -3.25
N ALA A 387 8.66 9.27 -4.49
CA ALA A 387 10.07 9.53 -4.78
C ALA A 387 10.61 10.78 -4.06
N GLU A 388 9.85 11.88 -4.10
CA GLU A 388 10.23 13.12 -3.43
C GLU A 388 10.22 12.98 -1.90
N ALA A 389 9.20 12.32 -1.33
CA ALA A 389 9.12 12.07 0.10
C ALA A 389 10.28 11.20 0.61
N GLU A 390 10.72 10.22 -0.18
CA GLU A 390 11.84 9.35 0.17
C GLU A 390 13.18 10.08 0.28
N LYS A 391 13.38 11.18 -0.46
CA LYS A 391 14.61 11.99 -0.40
C LYS A 391 14.82 12.65 0.95
N VAL A 392 13.72 13.01 1.62
CA VAL A 392 13.76 13.71 2.93
C VAL A 392 13.55 12.74 4.12
N PHE A 393 13.39 11.44 3.86
CA PHE A 393 13.25 10.45 4.91
C PHE A 393 14.57 10.27 5.69
N HIS A 394 14.53 10.45 7.02
CA HIS A 394 15.70 10.33 7.90
C HIS A 394 16.07 8.86 8.19
N GLN A 395 16.72 8.20 7.22
CA GLN A 395 17.07 6.77 7.28
C GLN A 395 17.96 6.41 8.50
N ASP A 396 18.98 7.21 8.80
CA ASP A 396 19.89 6.96 9.94
C ASP A 396 19.16 6.93 11.30
N MET A 397 18.19 7.83 11.47
CA MET A 397 17.36 7.91 12.68
C MET A 397 16.43 6.72 12.78
N TYR A 398 15.78 6.36 11.67
CA TYR A 398 14.90 5.20 11.59
C TYR A 398 15.67 3.91 11.93
N PHE A 399 16.82 3.68 11.29
CA PHE A 399 17.67 2.51 11.54
C PHE A 399 18.01 2.35 13.03
N LYS A 400 18.47 3.43 13.69
CA LYS A 400 18.80 3.41 15.12
C LYS A 400 17.59 3.10 16.00
N LYS A 401 16.41 3.66 15.69
CA LYS A 401 15.16 3.36 16.41
C LYS A 401 14.78 1.89 16.27
N THR A 402 14.83 1.34 15.07
CA THR A 402 14.50 -0.08 14.81
C THR A 402 15.44 -1.02 15.55
N VAL A 403 16.76 -0.78 15.49
CA VAL A 403 17.75 -1.58 16.24
C VAL A 403 17.48 -1.53 17.74
N LYS A 404 17.20 -0.34 18.29
CA LYS A 404 16.85 -0.17 19.71
C LYS A 404 15.56 -0.90 20.09
N TYR A 405 14.55 -0.88 19.22
CA TYR A 405 13.28 -1.55 19.45
C TYR A 405 13.43 -3.07 19.50
N VAL A 406 14.19 -3.64 18.55
CA VAL A 406 14.42 -5.10 18.50
C VAL A 406 15.17 -5.59 19.74
N GLY A 407 16.13 -4.80 20.24
CA GLY A 407 16.91 -5.16 21.42
C GLY A 407 17.91 -6.29 21.18
N GLU A 408 18.56 -6.72 22.26
CA GLU A 408 19.58 -7.78 22.26
C GLU A 408 19.19 -8.90 23.26
N PRO A 409 19.46 -10.18 22.97
CA PRO A 409 20.08 -10.70 21.74
C PRO A 409 19.10 -10.77 20.56
N MET A 410 19.59 -10.43 19.36
CA MET A 410 18.83 -10.59 18.12
C MET A 410 18.87 -12.03 17.61
N THR A 411 17.86 -12.44 16.83
CA THR A 411 17.94 -13.69 16.07
C THR A 411 19.07 -13.63 15.04
N HIS A 412 19.63 -14.78 14.66
CA HIS A 412 20.75 -14.85 13.71
C HIS A 412 20.49 -14.10 12.39
N LEU A 413 19.32 -14.30 11.76
CA LEU A 413 18.96 -13.61 10.51
C LEU A 413 18.78 -12.10 10.70
N GLU A 414 18.23 -11.68 11.83
CA GLU A 414 18.03 -10.26 12.16
C GLU A 414 19.37 -9.53 12.37
N ALA A 415 20.31 -10.18 13.06
CA ALA A 415 21.65 -9.65 13.30
C ALA A 415 22.43 -9.46 11.97
N ILE A 416 22.30 -10.42 11.05
CA ILE A 416 22.91 -10.33 9.71
C ILE A 416 22.24 -9.23 8.89
N ALA A 417 20.91 -9.15 8.88
CA ALA A 417 20.17 -8.14 8.12
C ALA A 417 20.51 -6.72 8.57
N SER A 418 20.47 -6.45 9.89
CA SER A 418 20.83 -5.15 10.46
C SER A 418 22.30 -4.79 10.17
N SER A 419 23.21 -5.76 10.25
CA SER A 419 24.63 -5.56 9.94
C SER A 419 24.87 -5.26 8.47
N ALA A 420 24.19 -5.95 7.55
CA ALA A 420 24.27 -5.70 6.12
C ALA A 420 23.81 -4.28 5.77
N VAL A 421 22.67 -3.85 6.31
CA VAL A 421 22.18 -2.47 6.09
C VAL A 421 23.13 -1.44 6.68
N ARG A 422 23.66 -1.68 7.89
CA ARG A 422 24.65 -0.78 8.49
C ARG A 422 25.92 -0.68 7.65
N ALA A 423 26.43 -1.80 7.14
CA ALA A 423 27.58 -1.81 6.25
C ALA A 423 27.30 -1.02 4.98
N ALA A 424 26.16 -1.27 4.33
CA ALA A 424 25.75 -0.60 3.09
C ALA A 424 25.66 0.92 3.25
N ILE A 425 25.06 1.41 4.34
CA ILE A 425 24.98 2.84 4.66
C ILE A 425 26.39 3.42 4.84
N LYS A 426 27.28 2.72 5.56
CA LYS A 426 28.64 3.21 5.87
C LYS A 426 29.55 3.27 4.66
N VAL A 427 29.47 2.28 3.76
CA VAL A 427 30.28 2.27 2.54
C VAL A 427 29.65 3.07 1.40
N LYS A 428 28.43 3.60 1.60
CA LYS A 428 27.60 4.25 0.57
C LYS A 428 27.39 3.33 -0.63
N ALA A 429 26.96 2.10 -0.36
CA ALA A 429 26.69 1.13 -1.42
C ALA A 429 25.56 1.60 -2.34
N SER A 430 25.66 1.30 -3.64
CA SER A 430 24.62 1.64 -4.61
C SER A 430 23.43 0.67 -4.55
N VAL A 431 23.67 -0.57 -4.13
CA VAL A 431 22.63 -1.61 -3.99
C VAL A 431 23.01 -2.63 -2.92
N ILE A 432 22.00 -3.22 -2.28
CA ILE A 432 22.14 -4.45 -1.49
C ILE A 432 21.62 -5.62 -2.33
N ILE A 433 22.43 -6.65 -2.55
CA ILE A 433 22.02 -7.90 -3.19
C ILE A 433 21.79 -8.93 -2.10
N VAL A 434 20.58 -9.47 -2.01
CA VAL A 434 20.23 -10.51 -1.04
C VAL A 434 19.78 -11.77 -1.74
N PHE A 435 20.44 -12.88 -1.44
CA PHE A 435 20.03 -14.19 -1.88
C PHE A 435 19.04 -14.78 -0.89
N THR A 436 17.87 -15.18 -1.39
CA THR A 436 16.79 -15.69 -0.54
C THR A 436 16.03 -16.81 -1.22
N SER A 437 15.42 -17.67 -0.42
CA SER A 437 14.52 -18.74 -0.93
C SER A 437 13.10 -18.61 -0.39
N SER A 438 12.92 -18.06 0.82
CA SER A 438 11.60 -17.79 1.42
C SER A 438 11.21 -16.30 1.43
N GLY A 439 12.07 -15.43 0.90
CA GLY A 439 11.93 -13.97 0.98
C GLY A 439 12.25 -13.37 2.36
N ARG A 440 12.32 -14.18 3.44
CA ARG A 440 12.46 -13.68 4.82
C ARG A 440 13.68 -12.78 5.03
N ALA A 441 14.84 -13.17 4.50
CA ALA A 441 16.06 -12.37 4.60
C ALA A 441 15.91 -11.00 3.92
N ALA A 442 15.26 -10.95 2.75
CA ALA A 442 14.99 -9.70 2.05
C ALA A 442 14.05 -8.79 2.85
N ARG A 443 12.98 -9.37 3.43
CA ARG A 443 12.05 -8.62 4.31
C ARG A 443 12.75 -8.03 5.53
N LEU A 444 13.64 -8.79 6.16
CA LEU A 444 14.40 -8.29 7.31
C LEU A 444 15.37 -7.18 6.91
N ILE A 445 16.01 -7.25 5.74
CA ILE A 445 16.83 -6.13 5.25
C ILE A 445 15.94 -4.90 5.00
N ALA A 446 14.78 -5.07 4.35
CA ALA A 446 13.85 -3.98 4.08
C ALA A 446 13.28 -3.34 5.37
N LYS A 447 13.07 -4.13 6.43
CA LYS A 447 12.64 -3.66 7.76
C LYS A 447 13.53 -2.54 8.30
N TYR A 448 14.84 -2.60 8.05
CA TYR A 448 15.81 -1.59 8.48
C TYR A 448 15.89 -0.37 7.55
N ARG A 449 15.05 -0.31 6.50
CA ARG A 449 14.91 0.79 5.53
C ARG A 449 16.28 1.30 5.02
N PRO A 450 17.04 0.50 4.26
CA PRO A 450 18.20 1.02 3.55
C PRO A 450 17.82 2.20 2.64
N ASN A 451 18.74 3.13 2.43
CA ASN A 451 18.59 4.26 1.51
C ASN A 451 18.87 3.88 0.04
N MET A 452 19.37 2.67 -0.20
CA MET A 452 19.61 2.08 -1.51
C MET A 452 18.60 0.95 -1.80
N PRO A 453 18.34 0.65 -3.08
CA PRO A 453 17.51 -0.50 -3.46
C PRO A 453 18.09 -1.82 -2.96
N VAL A 454 17.20 -2.80 -2.75
CA VAL A 454 17.54 -4.17 -2.37
C VAL A 454 17.13 -5.11 -3.49
N LEU A 455 18.10 -5.61 -4.24
CA LEU A 455 17.91 -6.63 -5.26
C LEU A 455 17.75 -7.99 -4.58
N SER A 456 16.52 -8.50 -4.53
CA SER A 456 16.20 -9.78 -3.90
C SER A 456 16.29 -10.90 -4.92
N VAL A 457 17.40 -11.61 -4.91
CA VAL A 457 17.65 -12.78 -5.78
C VAL A 457 16.98 -13.99 -5.17
N VAL A 458 15.84 -14.38 -5.73
CA VAL A 458 15.07 -15.54 -5.29
C VAL A 458 15.59 -16.78 -5.98
N ILE A 459 16.21 -17.67 -5.21
CA ILE A 459 16.74 -18.94 -5.70
C ILE A 459 15.61 -19.96 -5.72
N PRO A 460 15.24 -20.53 -6.89
CA PRO A 460 14.20 -21.53 -6.96
C PRO A 460 14.57 -22.78 -6.15
N ARG A 461 13.60 -23.32 -5.40
CA ARG A 461 13.76 -24.61 -4.73
C ARG A 461 12.99 -25.69 -5.46
N LEU A 462 13.66 -26.81 -5.66
CA LEU A 462 13.07 -28.00 -6.27
C LEU A 462 12.32 -28.79 -5.19
N LYS A 463 10.99 -28.84 -5.28
CA LYS A 463 10.15 -29.73 -4.48
C LYS A 463 9.83 -30.98 -5.31
N THR A 464 10.02 -32.15 -4.70
CA THR A 464 9.61 -33.44 -5.25
C THR A 464 8.53 -34.06 -4.37
N ASN A 465 7.47 -34.57 -4.98
CA ASN A 465 6.45 -35.39 -4.29
C ASN A 465 6.48 -36.84 -4.81
N GLN A 466 7.69 -37.41 -4.94
CA GLN A 466 7.98 -38.76 -5.48
C GLN A 466 7.61 -38.98 -6.97
N LEU A 467 6.59 -38.29 -7.50
CA LEU A 467 6.08 -38.46 -8.87
C LEU A 467 6.21 -37.18 -9.73
N LYS A 468 6.29 -35.99 -9.12
CA LYS A 468 6.37 -34.70 -9.84
C LYS A 468 7.44 -33.81 -9.23
N TRP A 469 8.24 -33.22 -10.11
CA TRP A 469 9.20 -32.17 -9.78
C TRP A 469 8.54 -30.80 -10.01
N SER A 470 8.63 -29.90 -9.04
CA SER A 470 8.11 -28.53 -9.15
C SER A 470 9.15 -27.53 -8.64
N PHE A 471 9.27 -26.39 -9.32
CA PHE A 471 10.11 -25.28 -8.87
C PHE A 471 9.25 -24.29 -8.08
N THR A 472 9.70 -23.98 -6.86
CA THR A 472 9.14 -22.94 -5.98
C THR A 472 10.06 -21.72 -6.00
N GLY A 473 9.57 -20.50 -5.75
CA GLY A 473 10.36 -19.26 -5.83
C GLY A 473 9.67 -18.10 -6.55
N ALA A 474 8.85 -18.41 -7.56
CA ALA A 474 8.12 -17.37 -8.30
C ALA A 474 7.11 -16.63 -7.40
N PHE A 475 6.56 -17.34 -6.42
CA PHE A 475 5.63 -16.81 -5.43
C PHE A 475 6.34 -15.82 -4.50
N GLU A 476 7.47 -16.22 -3.94
CA GLU A 476 8.28 -15.39 -3.04
C GLU A 476 8.83 -14.14 -3.74
N ALA A 477 9.16 -14.25 -5.03
CA ALA A 477 9.53 -13.11 -5.86
C ALA A 477 8.36 -12.12 -6.02
N ARG A 478 7.17 -12.60 -6.40
CA ARG A 478 5.98 -11.74 -6.55
C ARG A 478 5.56 -11.12 -5.21
N GLN A 479 5.61 -11.87 -4.12
CA GLN A 479 5.29 -11.35 -2.78
C GLN A 479 6.25 -10.25 -2.31
N SER A 480 7.47 -10.20 -2.82
CA SER A 480 8.40 -9.11 -2.53
C SER A 480 7.99 -7.78 -3.17
N LEU A 481 7.07 -7.78 -4.15
CA LEU A 481 6.60 -6.58 -4.85
C LEU A 481 5.71 -5.66 -4.02
N LEU A 482 5.30 -6.07 -2.83
CA LEU A 482 4.55 -5.25 -1.88
C LEU A 482 5.46 -4.53 -0.87
N ILE A 483 6.72 -4.93 -0.75
CA ILE A 483 7.61 -4.51 0.34
C ILE A 483 8.53 -3.40 -0.15
N ARG A 484 8.64 -2.32 0.63
CA ARG A 484 9.42 -1.15 0.22
C ARG A 484 10.87 -1.51 -0.05
N GLY A 485 11.40 -0.98 -1.15
CA GLY A 485 12.83 -1.07 -1.49
C GLY A 485 13.26 -2.43 -2.03
N LEU A 486 12.40 -3.46 -2.00
CA LEU A 486 12.69 -4.75 -2.60
C LEU A 486 12.42 -4.73 -4.11
N PHE A 487 13.38 -5.27 -4.87
CA PHE A 487 13.27 -5.48 -6.30
C PHE A 487 13.62 -6.94 -6.59
N PRO A 488 12.62 -7.80 -6.82
CA PRO A 488 12.86 -9.23 -6.96
C PRO A 488 13.44 -9.59 -8.32
N MET A 489 14.37 -10.54 -8.32
CA MET A 489 14.88 -11.23 -9.51
C MET A 489 14.82 -12.73 -9.25
N LEU A 490 14.28 -13.49 -10.19
CA LEU A 490 14.30 -14.96 -10.10
C LEU A 490 15.63 -15.46 -10.66
N ALA A 491 16.38 -16.23 -9.87
CA ALA A 491 17.60 -16.86 -10.34
C ALA A 491 17.29 -18.04 -11.28
N ASP A 492 18.24 -18.37 -12.18
CA ASP A 492 18.12 -19.53 -13.06
C ASP A 492 18.15 -20.84 -12.23
N PRO A 493 17.16 -21.74 -12.39
CA PRO A 493 17.08 -22.99 -11.64
C PRO A 493 18.26 -23.95 -11.85
N ARG A 494 19.12 -23.73 -12.87
CA ARG A 494 20.37 -24.47 -13.08
C ARG A 494 21.44 -24.18 -12.02
N HIS A 495 21.21 -23.21 -11.14
CA HIS A 495 22.07 -22.89 -10.00
C HIS A 495 21.38 -23.33 -8.70
N PRO A 496 21.62 -24.56 -8.21
CA PRO A 496 20.92 -25.09 -7.05
C PRO A 496 21.19 -24.29 -5.77
N ALA A 497 20.18 -24.19 -4.90
CA ALA A 497 20.23 -23.51 -3.60
C ALA A 497 21.26 -24.11 -2.62
N GLU A 498 21.66 -25.36 -2.85
CA GLU A 498 22.75 -26.05 -2.18
C GLU A 498 23.94 -26.07 -3.14
N SER A 499 24.71 -24.99 -3.20
CA SER A 499 25.85 -24.99 -4.11
C SER A 499 27.02 -24.17 -3.58
N THR A 500 28.21 -24.61 -4.02
CA THR A 500 29.54 -24.17 -3.61
C THR A 500 29.77 -22.67 -3.86
N SER A 501 30.88 -22.11 -3.39
CA SER A 501 31.19 -20.67 -3.60
C SER A 501 31.10 -20.25 -5.08
N ALA A 502 31.47 -21.13 -6.01
CA ALA A 502 31.55 -20.87 -7.45
C ALA A 502 30.19 -20.65 -8.14
N THR A 503 29.12 -21.33 -7.72
CA THR A 503 27.77 -21.15 -8.29
C THR A 503 27.07 -19.90 -7.77
N ASN A 504 27.33 -19.53 -6.51
CA ASN A 504 26.88 -18.24 -6.00
C ASN A 504 27.58 -17.07 -6.72
N GLU A 505 28.83 -17.25 -7.15
CA GLU A 505 29.54 -16.27 -7.99
C GLU A 505 28.91 -16.13 -9.39
N SER A 506 28.44 -17.21 -10.02
CA SER A 506 27.76 -17.10 -11.33
C SER A 506 26.41 -16.38 -11.22
N VAL A 507 25.61 -16.67 -10.19
CA VAL A 507 24.32 -15.98 -9.97
C VAL A 507 24.55 -14.53 -9.52
N LEU A 508 25.58 -14.27 -8.72
CA LEU A 508 25.97 -12.90 -8.35
C LEU A 508 26.36 -12.09 -9.58
N LYS A 509 27.10 -12.68 -10.53
CA LYS A 509 27.41 -12.03 -11.79
C LYS A 509 26.15 -11.65 -12.56
N VAL A 510 25.17 -12.56 -12.67
CA VAL A 510 23.87 -12.26 -13.31
C VAL A 510 23.13 -11.12 -12.58
N ALA A 511 23.16 -11.11 -11.25
CA ALA A 511 22.55 -10.04 -10.46
C ALA A 511 23.24 -8.69 -10.68
N LEU A 512 24.57 -8.68 -10.76
CA LEU A 512 25.37 -7.49 -11.07
C LEU A 512 25.12 -7.01 -12.51
N ASP A 513 25.09 -7.92 -13.49
CA ASP A 513 24.80 -7.60 -14.89
C ASP A 513 23.38 -7.04 -15.04
N HIS A 514 22.40 -7.59 -14.31
CA HIS A 514 21.05 -7.04 -14.23
C HIS A 514 21.06 -5.63 -13.59
N GLY A 515 21.82 -5.43 -12.52
CA GLY A 515 22.05 -4.13 -11.90
C GLY A 515 22.68 -3.10 -12.85
N LYS A 516 23.66 -3.53 -13.66
CA LYS A 516 24.32 -2.69 -14.67
C LYS A 516 23.37 -2.34 -15.81
N ALA A 517 22.66 -3.33 -16.35
CA ALA A 517 21.68 -3.14 -17.44
C ALA A 517 20.50 -2.26 -17.02
N SER A 518 20.15 -2.26 -15.73
CA SER A 518 19.14 -1.37 -15.16
C SER A 518 19.69 0.00 -14.75
N GLY A 519 21.00 0.25 -14.84
CA GLY A 519 21.63 1.51 -14.45
C GLY A 519 21.69 1.76 -12.94
N VAL A 520 21.33 0.77 -12.12
CA VAL A 520 21.38 0.83 -10.66
C VAL A 520 22.82 0.68 -10.15
N VAL A 521 23.63 -0.07 -10.90
CA VAL A 521 25.01 -0.38 -10.57
C VAL A 521 25.91 0.20 -11.66
N LYS A 522 26.89 1.02 -11.26
CA LYS A 522 27.89 1.63 -12.13
C LYS A 522 29.29 1.09 -11.84
N SER A 523 30.23 1.34 -12.74
CA SER A 523 31.65 1.06 -12.49
C SER A 523 32.12 1.86 -11.26
N HIS A 524 32.98 1.25 -10.44
CA HIS A 524 33.46 1.77 -9.15
C HIS A 524 32.41 1.90 -8.03
N ASP A 525 31.18 1.43 -8.24
CA ASP A 525 30.22 1.35 -7.15
C ASP A 525 30.61 0.26 -6.14
N ARG A 526 30.18 0.46 -4.90
CA ARG A 526 30.23 -0.55 -3.86
C ARG A 526 28.89 -1.25 -3.75
N VAL A 527 28.92 -2.57 -3.64
CA VAL A 527 27.75 -3.42 -3.50
C VAL A 527 27.88 -4.22 -2.22
N VAL A 528 26.80 -4.30 -1.44
CA VAL A 528 26.73 -5.20 -0.29
C VAL A 528 25.95 -6.45 -0.67
N VAL A 529 26.57 -7.61 -0.46
CA VAL A 529 25.96 -8.91 -0.77
C VAL A 529 25.68 -9.66 0.52
N CYS A 530 24.44 -10.12 0.70
CA CYS A 530 24.02 -10.97 1.80
C CYS A 530 23.59 -12.34 1.25
N GLN A 531 24.29 -13.40 1.65
CA GLN A 531 24.02 -14.76 1.18
C GLN A 531 24.31 -15.82 2.23
N LYS A 532 23.72 -17.01 2.07
CA LYS A 532 24.07 -18.19 2.85
C LYS A 532 25.13 -19.00 2.11
N VAL A 533 26.22 -19.38 2.77
CA VAL A 533 27.31 -20.22 2.22
C VAL A 533 27.49 -21.40 3.15
N GLY A 534 27.08 -22.59 2.72
CA GLY A 534 26.94 -23.75 3.61
C GLY A 534 25.97 -23.42 4.75
N ASP A 535 26.45 -23.54 6.00
CA ASP A 535 25.68 -23.17 7.19
C ASP A 535 25.91 -21.73 7.67
N ALA A 536 26.90 -21.04 7.13
CA ALA A 536 27.22 -19.67 7.50
C ALA A 536 26.35 -18.65 6.74
N SER A 537 26.00 -17.55 7.40
CA SER A 537 25.47 -16.35 6.73
C SER A 537 26.59 -15.33 6.57
N VAL A 538 26.76 -14.81 5.36
CA VAL A 538 27.89 -13.98 4.98
C VAL A 538 27.40 -12.65 4.43
N VAL A 539 28.00 -11.57 4.92
CA VAL A 539 27.88 -10.22 4.37
C VAL A 539 29.22 -9.86 3.72
N LYS A 540 29.20 -9.55 2.42
CA LYS A 540 30.38 -9.13 1.66
C LYS A 540 30.18 -7.71 1.17
N ILE A 541 31.26 -6.94 1.14
CA ILE A 541 31.33 -5.67 0.41
C ILE A 541 32.20 -5.93 -0.81
N ILE A 542 31.68 -5.59 -1.99
CA ILE A 542 32.36 -5.75 -3.27
C ILE A 542 32.49 -4.36 -3.89
N GLU A 543 33.69 -3.98 -4.25
CA GLU A 543 33.94 -2.78 -5.06
C GLU A 543 34.04 -3.24 -6.52
N LEU A 544 33.28 -2.60 -7.40
CA LEU A 544 33.21 -3.01 -8.80
C LEU A 544 34.34 -2.35 -9.58
N GLU A 545 35.11 -3.17 -10.29
CA GLU A 545 36.04 -2.70 -11.31
C GLU A 545 35.27 -2.32 -12.58
N ASP A 546 35.97 -1.65 -13.52
CA ASP A 546 35.40 -1.07 -14.74
C ASP A 546 34.51 -2.02 -15.55
#